data_AF-A0A9D2BP02-F1
#
_entry.id   AF-A0A9D2BP02-F1
#
_cell.length_a   1.000
_cell.length_b   1.000
_cell.length_c   1.000
_cell.angle_alpha   90.00
_cell.angle_beta   90.00
_cell.angle_gamma   90.00
#
_symmetry.space_group_name_H-M   'P 1'
#
loop_
_entity.id
_entity.type
_entity.pdbx_description
1 polymer ?
#
loop_
_entity_poly.entity_id
_entity_poly.type
_entity_poly.pdbx_seq_one_letter_code
_entity_poly.pdbx_strand_id
1 'polypeptide(L)'
;MHSTEFIEEMICKLNTDSFEQLKNIFVEKYISFSIIKKENVDKVIFSEKLCDYIEKLELKTGDDFDKCLNKYANELISLVKNNIEDDSRAKRYFDLALNKADSENINLVELVDFTRIMLCLYSEIIKKKDMMINNFDLSIRNINLENILSKMNEEKVPEFDIGLFNVGSKKRFNTEAPYCFDTLFFMLITLFCYYLKDTEVKGV
;
A
#
# COMPACT_ATOMS: atom_id res chain seq x y z
N MET A 1 15.30 -2.36 7.44
CA MET A 1 15.10 -3.70 6.81
C MET A 1 15.60 -3.63 5.36
N HIS A 2 16.29 -4.62 4.81
CA HIS A 2 16.73 -4.52 3.41
C HIS A 2 15.56 -4.75 2.45
N SER A 3 15.48 -3.94 1.37
CA SER A 3 14.42 -4.03 0.37
C SER A 3 14.38 -5.41 -0.30
N THR A 4 15.53 -6.01 -0.55
CA THR A 4 15.65 -7.37 -1.11
C THR A 4 14.99 -8.42 -0.23
N GLU A 5 15.37 -8.48 1.05
CA GLU A 5 14.81 -9.45 2.01
C GLU A 5 13.28 -9.28 2.13
N PHE A 6 12.82 -8.03 2.21
CA PHE A 6 11.40 -7.70 2.28
C PHE A 6 10.63 -8.18 1.04
N ILE A 7 11.10 -7.84 -0.15
CA ILE A 7 10.42 -8.18 -1.41
C ILE A 7 10.45 -9.69 -1.63
N GLU A 8 11.59 -10.34 -1.42
CA GLU A 8 11.72 -11.78 -1.56
C GLU A 8 10.77 -12.52 -0.62
N GLU A 9 10.72 -12.13 0.65
CA GLU A 9 9.80 -12.75 1.62
C GLU A 9 8.33 -12.60 1.18
N MET A 10 7.96 -11.41 0.71
CA MET A 10 6.59 -11.13 0.25
C MET A 10 6.22 -11.96 -1.00
N ILE A 11 7.09 -11.99 -2.01
CA ILE A 11 6.83 -12.66 -3.28
C ILE A 11 6.91 -14.18 -3.16
N CYS A 12 7.83 -14.71 -2.35
CA CYS A 12 8.00 -16.15 -2.18
C CYS A 12 6.75 -16.80 -1.57
N LYS A 13 6.09 -16.13 -0.62
CA LYS A 13 4.88 -16.66 0.06
C LYS A 13 3.61 -16.63 -0.81
N LEU A 14 3.62 -15.97 -1.96
CA LEU A 14 2.47 -15.99 -2.86
C LEU A 14 2.29 -17.39 -3.46
N ASN A 15 1.07 -17.87 -3.63
CA ASN A 15 0.80 -19.01 -4.48
C ASN A 15 0.96 -18.62 -5.97
N THR A 16 1.00 -19.62 -6.85
CA THR A 16 1.23 -19.39 -8.28
C THR A 16 0.19 -18.47 -8.91
N ASP A 17 -1.10 -18.67 -8.62
CA ASP A 17 -2.18 -17.88 -9.23
C ASP A 17 -2.14 -16.41 -8.79
N SER A 18 -1.93 -16.17 -7.49
CA SER A 18 -1.76 -14.84 -6.91
C SER A 18 -0.52 -14.13 -7.47
N PHE A 19 0.60 -14.85 -7.61
CA PHE A 19 1.80 -14.30 -8.21
C PHE A 19 1.56 -13.90 -9.68
N GLU A 20 0.94 -14.76 -10.49
CA GLU A 20 0.68 -14.47 -11.90
C GLU A 20 -0.24 -13.25 -12.07
N GLN A 21 -1.28 -13.13 -11.25
CA GLN A 21 -2.15 -11.95 -11.28
C GLN A 21 -1.42 -10.67 -10.85
N LEU A 22 -0.65 -10.72 -9.76
CA LEU A 22 0.16 -9.60 -9.30
C LEU A 22 1.17 -9.18 -10.38
N LYS A 23 1.88 -10.14 -10.98
CA LYS A 23 2.83 -9.92 -12.07
C LYS A 23 2.16 -9.21 -13.25
N ASN A 24 0.96 -9.65 -13.64
CA ASN A 24 0.21 -9.03 -14.73
C ASN A 24 -0.10 -7.56 -14.45
N ILE A 25 -0.61 -7.23 -13.26
CA ILE A 25 -0.90 -5.85 -12.86
C ILE A 25 0.35 -4.98 -12.91
N PHE A 26 1.46 -5.49 -12.37
CA PHE A 26 2.71 -4.75 -12.29
C PHE A 26 3.33 -4.50 -13.67
N VAL A 27 3.37 -5.51 -14.53
CA VAL A 27 3.93 -5.39 -15.88
C VAL A 27 3.11 -4.45 -16.77
N GLU A 28 1.79 -4.38 -16.55
CA GLU A 28 0.90 -3.51 -17.32
C GLU A 28 0.95 -2.04 -16.86
N LYS A 29 1.22 -1.80 -15.57
CA LYS A 29 1.03 -0.46 -14.98
C LYS A 29 2.29 0.20 -14.42
N TYR A 30 3.26 -0.56 -13.92
CA TYR A 30 4.29 -0.01 -13.03
C TYR A 30 5.73 -0.32 -13.45
N ILE A 31 5.98 -1.53 -13.95
CA ILE A 31 7.31 -2.00 -14.33
C ILE A 31 7.28 -2.58 -15.74
N SER A 32 8.40 -2.51 -16.45
CA SER A 32 8.54 -3.12 -17.78
C SER A 32 9.83 -3.94 -17.88
N PHE A 33 9.74 -5.04 -18.63
CA PHE A 33 10.87 -5.90 -18.96
C PHE A 33 11.25 -5.66 -20.42
N SER A 34 12.46 -5.17 -20.67
CA SER A 34 12.95 -4.87 -22.02
C SER A 34 13.59 -6.07 -22.71
N ILE A 35 14.11 -7.02 -21.95
CA ILE A 35 14.90 -8.16 -22.46
C ILE A 35 14.13 -9.48 -22.29
N ILE A 36 13.45 -9.64 -21.15
CA ILE A 36 12.77 -10.87 -20.77
C ILE A 36 11.30 -10.77 -21.17
N LYS A 37 10.79 -11.80 -21.84
CA LYS A 37 9.35 -11.87 -22.15
C LYS A 37 8.54 -12.11 -20.87
N LYS A 38 7.35 -11.52 -20.79
CA LYS A 38 6.46 -11.55 -19.60
C LYS A 38 6.19 -12.98 -19.09
N GLU A 39 6.03 -13.93 -20.00
CA GLU A 39 5.80 -15.34 -19.72
C GLU A 39 7.00 -16.06 -19.05
N ASN A 40 8.21 -15.53 -19.21
CA ASN A 40 9.44 -16.10 -18.66
C ASN A 40 9.86 -15.43 -17.34
N VAL A 41 9.08 -14.46 -16.86
CA VAL A 41 9.35 -13.78 -15.58
C VAL A 41 8.80 -14.66 -14.45
N ASP A 42 9.72 -15.29 -13.72
CA ASP A 42 9.44 -16.00 -12.48
C ASP A 42 9.52 -15.08 -11.26
N LYS A 43 9.30 -15.65 -10.06
CA LYS A 43 9.34 -14.92 -8.79
C LYS A 43 10.68 -14.26 -8.49
N VAL A 44 11.79 -14.89 -8.87
CA VAL A 44 13.14 -14.38 -8.61
C VAL A 44 13.39 -13.16 -9.49
N ILE A 45 13.20 -13.32 -10.81
CA ILE A 45 13.34 -12.23 -11.79
C ILE A 45 12.41 -11.06 -11.45
N PHE A 46 11.18 -11.37 -11.00
CA PHE A 46 10.23 -10.34 -10.59
C PHE A 46 10.69 -9.60 -9.32
N SER A 47 11.20 -10.32 -8.33
CA SER A 47 11.71 -9.74 -7.08
C SER A 47 12.92 -8.83 -7.34
N GLU A 48 13.88 -9.30 -8.14
CA GLU A 48 15.02 -8.50 -8.59
C GLU A 48 14.55 -7.21 -9.27
N LYS A 49 13.55 -7.31 -10.16
CA LYS A 49 13.03 -6.13 -10.87
C LYS A 49 12.36 -5.11 -9.97
N LEU A 50 11.70 -5.55 -8.90
CA LEU A 50 11.13 -4.65 -7.90
C LEU A 50 12.23 -4.01 -7.04
N CYS A 51 13.27 -4.75 -6.68
CA CYS A 51 14.43 -4.22 -5.98
C CYS A 51 15.13 -3.14 -6.82
N ASP A 52 15.38 -3.41 -8.12
CA ASP A 52 15.90 -2.43 -9.08
C ASP A 52 15.07 -1.13 -9.10
N TYR A 53 13.75 -1.25 -9.01
CA TYR A 53 12.86 -0.09 -8.97
C TYR A 53 13.09 0.73 -7.70
N ILE A 54 13.12 0.06 -6.54
CA ILE A 54 13.34 0.69 -5.24
C ILE A 54 14.70 1.36 -5.22
N GLU A 55 15.78 0.68 -5.61
CA GLU A 55 17.13 1.26 -5.65
C GLU A 55 17.18 2.52 -6.53
N LYS A 56 16.52 2.51 -7.70
CA LYS A 56 16.42 3.71 -8.55
C LYS A 56 15.63 4.83 -7.92
N LEU A 57 14.57 4.51 -7.17
CA LEU A 57 13.82 5.49 -6.41
C LEU A 57 14.71 6.10 -5.32
N GLU A 58 15.42 5.27 -4.56
CA GLU A 58 16.34 5.72 -3.50
C GLU A 58 17.43 6.64 -4.05
N LEU A 59 18.04 6.29 -5.18
CA LEU A 59 19.02 7.13 -5.88
C LEU A 59 18.44 8.48 -6.33
N LYS A 60 17.17 8.50 -6.75
CA LYS A 60 16.52 9.70 -7.28
C LYS A 60 16.02 10.63 -6.18
N THR A 61 15.54 10.10 -5.06
CA THR A 61 14.95 10.91 -3.96
C THR A 61 15.91 11.14 -2.80
N GLY A 62 16.95 10.30 -2.64
CA GLY A 62 17.83 10.29 -1.47
C GLY A 62 17.19 9.67 -0.22
N ASP A 63 15.99 9.11 -0.34
CA ASP A 63 15.36 8.34 0.72
C ASP A 63 15.84 6.90 0.65
N ASP A 64 16.22 6.31 1.79
CA ASP A 64 16.40 4.87 1.90
C ASP A 64 15.06 4.14 1.99
N PHE A 65 15.11 2.80 1.95
CA PHE A 65 13.92 1.97 1.97
C PHE A 65 13.10 2.12 3.24
N ASP A 66 13.74 2.28 4.40
CA ASP A 66 13.04 2.48 5.67
C ASP A 66 12.27 3.82 5.66
N LYS A 67 12.84 4.89 5.10
CA LYS A 67 12.10 6.15 4.84
C LYS A 67 10.95 5.95 3.86
N CYS A 68 11.11 5.12 2.82
CA CYS A 68 10.01 4.79 1.92
C CYS A 68 8.87 4.07 2.64
N LEU A 69 9.16 3.13 3.55
CA LEU A 69 8.16 2.45 4.37
C LEU A 69 7.47 3.41 5.35
N ASN A 70 8.22 4.35 5.94
CA ASN A 70 7.65 5.39 6.80
C ASN A 70 6.71 6.32 6.02
N LYS A 71 7.08 6.70 4.79
CA LYS A 71 6.19 7.46 3.90
C LYS A 71 4.94 6.64 3.56
N TYR A 72 5.09 5.34 3.31
CA TYR A 72 3.96 4.43 3.04
C TYR A 72 2.97 4.39 4.22
N ALA A 73 3.47 4.23 5.45
CA ALA A 73 2.63 4.22 6.64
C ALA A 73 1.90 5.55 6.84
N ASN A 74 2.61 6.67 6.74
CA ASN A 74 2.03 8.01 6.88
C ASN A 74 0.96 8.32 5.83
N GLU A 75 1.17 7.85 4.60
CA GLU A 75 0.20 8.04 3.52
C GLU A 75 -1.08 7.23 3.77
N LEU A 76 -0.98 5.99 4.24
CA LEU A 76 -2.16 5.21 4.67
C LEU A 76 -2.89 5.86 5.86
N ILE A 77 -2.14 6.30 6.88
CA ILE A 77 -2.71 7.00 8.04
C ILE A 77 -3.54 8.20 7.59
N SER A 78 -3.01 9.00 6.67
CA SER A 78 -3.67 10.21 6.20
C SER A 78 -4.84 9.98 5.25
N LEU A 79 -5.00 8.78 4.68
CA LEU A 79 -6.22 8.37 3.97
C LEU A 79 -7.37 8.02 4.93
N VAL A 80 -7.06 7.70 6.18
CA VAL A 80 -8.03 7.12 7.12
C VAL A 80 -8.38 8.07 8.27
N LYS A 81 -7.39 8.82 8.79
CA LYS A 81 -7.46 9.53 10.08
C LYS A 81 -8.64 10.51 10.23
N ASN A 82 -9.08 11.12 9.13
CA ASN A 82 -10.12 12.16 9.17
C ASN A 82 -11.54 11.59 9.16
N ASN A 83 -11.70 10.27 9.00
CA ASN A 83 -13.00 9.62 8.83
C ASN A 83 -13.30 8.63 9.96
N ILE A 84 -12.61 8.72 11.10
CA ILE A 84 -12.83 7.83 12.25
C ILE A 84 -13.51 8.59 13.39
N GLU A 85 -14.65 8.09 13.86
CA GLU A 85 -15.32 8.61 15.06
C GLU A 85 -14.48 8.35 16.31
N ASP A 86 -14.33 9.36 17.16
CA ASP A 86 -13.73 9.20 18.49
C ASP A 86 -14.52 8.21 19.37
N ASP A 87 -13.87 7.66 20.39
CA ASP A 87 -14.44 6.68 21.33
C ASP A 87 -15.08 5.42 20.69
N SER A 88 -14.70 5.12 19.45
CA SER A 88 -15.28 4.05 18.64
C SER A 88 -14.41 2.78 18.58
N ARG A 89 -14.98 1.68 18.05
CA ARG A 89 -14.19 0.48 17.75
C ARG A 89 -13.17 0.76 16.63
N ALA A 90 -13.56 1.53 15.62
CA ALA A 90 -12.65 1.96 14.55
C ALA A 90 -11.44 2.70 15.12
N LYS A 91 -11.66 3.64 16.05
CA LYS A 91 -10.60 4.40 16.72
C LYS A 91 -9.62 3.51 17.48
N ARG A 92 -10.12 2.55 18.28
CA ARG A 92 -9.25 1.61 19.01
C ARG A 92 -8.32 0.80 18.09
N TYR A 93 -8.83 0.34 16.95
CA TYR A 93 -8.01 -0.41 15.99
C TYR A 93 -7.04 0.49 15.23
N PHE A 94 -7.46 1.71 14.88
CA PHE A 94 -6.57 2.71 14.29
C PHE A 94 -5.40 3.04 15.22
N ASP A 95 -5.66 3.30 16.50
CA ASP A 95 -4.62 3.57 17.49
C ASP A 95 -3.69 2.36 17.70
N LEU A 96 -4.24 1.15 17.68
CA LEU A 96 -3.44 -0.08 17.72
C LEU A 96 -2.54 -0.22 16.50
N ALA A 97 -2.99 0.17 15.31
CA ALA A 97 -2.18 0.19 14.12
C ALA A 97 -1.07 1.26 14.20
N LEU A 98 -1.37 2.47 14.72
CA LEU A 98 -0.35 3.50 14.92
C LEU A 98 0.81 3.01 15.79
N ASN A 99 0.52 2.33 16.89
CA ASN A 99 1.55 1.76 17.77
C ASN A 99 2.45 0.72 17.07
N LYS A 100 1.96 0.05 16.01
CA LYS A 100 2.76 -0.88 15.20
C LYS A 100 3.65 -0.18 14.18
N ALA A 101 3.31 1.05 13.78
CA ALA A 101 4.05 1.82 12.79
C ALA A 101 5.07 2.81 13.41
N ASP A 102 5.03 3.01 14.72
CA ASP A 102 5.87 3.96 15.46
C ASP A 102 7.24 3.39 15.89
N SER A 103 7.56 2.14 15.54
CA SER A 103 8.87 1.57 15.87
C SER A 103 9.93 2.04 14.86
N GLU A 104 11.07 2.56 15.36
CA GLU A 104 12.24 2.96 14.54
C GLU A 104 12.74 1.84 13.61
N ASN A 105 12.30 0.60 13.82
CA ASN A 105 12.58 -0.57 13.01
C ASN A 105 11.31 -1.42 12.83
N ILE A 106 10.34 -0.94 12.04
CA ILE A 106 9.14 -1.72 11.73
C ILE A 106 9.53 -3.05 11.08
N ASN A 107 9.16 -4.17 11.70
CA ASN A 107 9.38 -5.48 11.09
C ASN A 107 8.22 -5.83 10.15
N LEU A 108 8.42 -6.82 9.28
CA LEU A 108 7.43 -7.20 8.28
C LEU A 108 6.08 -7.60 8.91
N VAL A 109 6.07 -8.31 10.04
CA VAL A 109 4.84 -8.76 10.69
C VAL A 109 4.02 -7.57 11.20
N GLU A 110 4.68 -6.60 11.83
CA GLU A 110 4.05 -5.36 12.30
C GLU A 110 3.51 -4.53 11.14
N LEU A 111 4.27 -4.42 10.05
CA LEU A 111 3.85 -3.70 8.85
C LEU A 111 2.67 -4.39 8.14
N VAL A 112 2.65 -5.73 8.10
CA VAL A 112 1.51 -6.52 7.57
C VAL A 112 0.25 -6.30 8.40
N ASP A 113 0.34 -6.35 9.73
CA ASP A 113 -0.79 -6.08 10.64
C ASP A 113 -1.30 -4.64 10.48
N PHE A 114 -0.39 -3.67 10.47
CA PHE A 114 -0.69 -2.26 10.25
C PHE A 114 -1.45 -2.08 8.94
N THR A 115 -0.90 -2.60 7.85
CA THR A 115 -1.48 -2.48 6.51
C THR A 115 -2.85 -3.12 6.45
N ARG A 116 -3.03 -4.32 7.03
CA ARG A 116 -4.33 -4.98 7.08
C ARG A 116 -5.38 -4.10 7.76
N ILE A 117 -5.06 -3.54 8.94
CA ILE A 117 -6.00 -2.69 9.67
C ILE A 117 -6.33 -1.44 8.85
N MET A 118 -5.33 -0.75 8.30
CA MET A 118 -5.53 0.47 7.51
C MET A 118 -6.36 0.23 6.25
N LEU A 119 -6.10 -0.87 5.52
CA LEU A 119 -6.86 -1.20 4.32
C LEU A 119 -8.31 -1.62 4.64
N CYS A 120 -8.55 -2.32 5.76
CA CYS A 120 -9.90 -2.62 6.22
C CYS A 120 -10.67 -1.36 6.62
N LEU A 121 -10.02 -0.40 7.31
CA LEU A 121 -10.61 0.90 7.64
C LEU A 121 -10.93 1.71 6.39
N TYR A 122 -9.96 1.83 5.48
CA TYR A 122 -10.14 2.57 4.22
C TYR A 122 -11.24 1.94 3.34
N SER A 123 -11.34 0.61 3.31
CA SER A 123 -12.43 -0.09 2.61
C SER A 123 -13.80 0.27 3.17
N GLU A 124 -13.94 0.40 4.49
CA GLU A 124 -15.19 0.82 5.11
C GLU A 124 -15.51 2.29 4.83
N ILE A 125 -14.50 3.18 4.85
CA ILE A 125 -14.65 4.59 4.47
C ILE A 125 -15.17 4.71 3.03
N ILE A 126 -14.59 3.95 2.09
CA ILE A 126 -15.05 3.88 0.70
C ILE A 126 -16.52 3.45 0.63
N LYS A 127 -16.90 2.38 1.34
CA LYS A 127 -18.29 1.88 1.37
C LYS A 127 -19.27 2.91 1.94
N LYS A 128 -18.81 3.71 2.90
CA LYS A 128 -19.58 4.77 3.55
C LYS A 128 -19.51 6.11 2.82
N LYS A 129 -18.86 6.17 1.65
CA LYS A 129 -18.70 7.39 0.83
C LYS A 129 -18.04 8.52 1.61
N ASP A 130 -16.92 8.21 2.24
CA ASP A 130 -16.09 9.16 2.99
C ASP A 130 -16.79 9.78 4.23
N MET A 131 -17.85 9.12 4.72
CA MET A 131 -18.44 9.48 6.02
C MET A 131 -17.62 8.94 7.19
N MET A 132 -17.85 9.50 8.37
CA MET A 132 -17.26 9.01 9.61
C MET A 132 -17.66 7.56 9.88
N ILE A 133 -16.71 6.75 10.36
CA ILE A 133 -16.91 5.35 10.72
C ILE A 133 -16.61 5.12 12.21
N ASN A 134 -17.45 4.33 12.87
CA ASN A 134 -17.23 3.88 14.26
C ASN A 134 -16.91 2.39 14.39
N ASN A 135 -17.12 1.62 13.33
CA ASN A 135 -16.92 0.18 13.31
C ASN A 135 -16.62 -0.28 11.87
N PHE A 136 -16.00 -1.45 11.74
CA PHE A 136 -15.62 -2.03 10.45
C PHE A 136 -15.37 -3.54 10.60
N ASP A 137 -15.34 -4.24 9.47
CA ASP A 137 -14.94 -5.65 9.40
C ASP A 137 -13.42 -5.76 9.16
N LEU A 138 -12.72 -6.47 10.06
CA LEU A 138 -11.28 -6.77 10.00
C LEU A 138 -10.95 -7.98 9.11
N SER A 139 -11.98 -8.61 8.53
CA SER A 139 -11.81 -9.68 7.56
C SER A 139 -11.09 -9.15 6.32
N ILE A 140 -10.15 -9.94 5.82
CA ILE A 140 -9.48 -9.63 4.55
C ILE A 140 -10.46 -9.63 3.36
N ARG A 141 -11.59 -10.34 3.50
CA ARG A 141 -12.67 -10.35 2.50
C ARG A 141 -13.29 -8.97 2.32
N ASN A 142 -13.08 -8.07 3.29
CA ASN A 142 -13.50 -6.68 3.20
C ASN A 142 -12.62 -5.83 2.26
N ILE A 143 -11.39 -6.29 1.97
CA ILE A 143 -10.41 -5.58 1.16
C ILE A 143 -10.64 -5.90 -0.33
N ASN A 144 -11.16 -4.92 -1.07
CA ASN A 144 -11.26 -4.98 -2.52
C ASN A 144 -10.20 -4.07 -3.16
N LEU A 145 -9.15 -4.68 -3.70
CA LEU A 145 -8.01 -3.98 -4.31
C LEU A 145 -8.45 -3.05 -5.44
N GLU A 146 -9.36 -3.48 -6.33
CA GLU A 146 -9.80 -2.65 -7.46
C GLU A 146 -10.51 -1.38 -6.97
N ASN A 147 -11.41 -1.51 -6.00
CA ASN A 147 -12.09 -0.37 -5.40
C ASN A 147 -11.11 0.58 -4.68
N ILE A 148 -10.13 0.03 -3.96
CA ILE A 148 -9.09 0.82 -3.27
C ILE A 148 -8.28 1.61 -4.29
N LEU A 149 -7.73 0.96 -5.32
CA LEU A 149 -6.92 1.62 -6.34
C LEU A 149 -7.74 2.65 -7.14
N SER A 150 -9.01 2.34 -7.43
CA SER A 150 -9.92 3.28 -8.10
C SER A 150 -10.15 4.52 -7.23
N LYS A 151 -10.50 4.35 -5.96
CA LYS A 151 -10.70 5.46 -5.04
C LYS A 151 -9.42 6.30 -4.92
N MET A 152 -8.27 5.67 -4.75
CA MET A 152 -6.98 6.36 -4.66
C MET A 152 -6.71 7.21 -5.91
N ASN A 153 -7.00 6.71 -7.12
CA ASN A 153 -6.84 7.50 -8.34
C ASN A 153 -7.75 8.73 -8.41
N GLU A 154 -8.87 8.72 -7.67
CA GLU A 154 -9.84 9.82 -7.56
C GLU A 154 -9.53 10.77 -6.40
N GLU A 155 -8.65 10.40 -5.47
CA GLU A 155 -8.28 11.21 -4.31
C GLU A 155 -7.75 12.58 -4.76
N LYS A 156 -8.26 13.62 -4.12
CA LYS A 156 -7.86 15.00 -4.37
C LYS A 156 -7.44 15.67 -3.08
N VAL A 157 -6.40 16.48 -3.20
CA VAL A 157 -5.95 17.37 -2.12
C VAL A 157 -6.07 18.81 -2.59
N PRO A 158 -6.22 19.76 -1.65
CA PRO A 158 -6.09 21.18 -1.97
C PRO A 158 -4.80 21.45 -2.75
N GLU A 159 -4.89 22.30 -3.78
CA GLU A 159 -3.71 22.68 -4.55
C GLU A 159 -2.85 23.67 -3.76
N PHE A 160 -3.53 24.60 -3.06
CA PHE A 160 -2.95 25.51 -2.08
C PHE A 160 -3.69 25.37 -0.76
N ASP A 161 -2.91 25.14 0.30
CA ASP A 161 -3.38 25.19 1.68
C ASP A 161 -2.89 26.51 2.30
N ILE A 162 -3.81 27.44 2.53
CA ILE A 162 -3.55 28.73 3.19
C ILE A 162 -4.25 28.75 4.56
N GLY A 163 -4.17 27.63 5.28
CA GLY A 163 -4.78 27.46 6.59
C GLY A 163 -6.29 27.31 6.50
N LEU A 164 -7.04 28.40 6.68
CA LEU A 164 -8.52 28.36 6.73
C LEU A 164 -9.19 28.28 5.34
N PHE A 165 -8.42 28.40 4.26
CA PHE A 165 -8.94 28.36 2.89
C PHE A 165 -8.12 27.40 2.03
N ASN A 166 -8.82 26.42 1.47
CA ASN A 166 -8.31 25.53 0.45
C ASN A 166 -8.69 26.09 -0.92
N VAL A 167 -7.69 26.31 -1.79
CA VAL A 167 -7.92 26.82 -3.14
C VAL A 167 -7.50 25.77 -4.16
N GLY A 168 -8.40 25.50 -5.11
CA GLY A 168 -8.19 24.50 -6.15
C GLY A 168 -8.22 23.07 -5.62
N SER A 169 -8.07 22.12 -6.53
CA SER A 169 -7.93 20.70 -6.19
C SER A 169 -7.00 20.04 -7.21
N LYS A 170 -6.00 19.33 -6.73
CA LYS A 170 -5.13 18.50 -7.56
C LYS A 170 -5.29 17.04 -7.20
N LYS A 171 -4.92 16.13 -8.10
CA LYS A 171 -4.80 14.71 -7.75
C LYS A 171 -3.83 14.56 -6.58
N ARG A 172 -4.22 13.76 -5.59
CA ARG A 172 -3.37 13.41 -4.45
C ARG A 172 -2.16 12.61 -4.90
N PHE A 173 -2.39 11.64 -5.79
CA PHE A 173 -1.36 10.74 -6.30
C PHE A 173 -1.11 10.98 -7.78
N ASN A 174 0.16 10.99 -8.17
CA ASN A 174 0.63 11.04 -9.54
C ASN A 174 1.53 9.85 -9.85
N THR A 175 0.94 8.83 -10.47
CA THR A 175 1.62 7.60 -10.90
C THR A 175 2.14 7.65 -12.34
N GLU A 176 2.05 8.81 -13.02
CA GLU A 176 2.54 8.96 -14.40
C GLU A 176 4.07 9.09 -14.45
N ALA A 177 4.67 9.60 -13.37
CA ALA A 177 6.11 9.76 -13.28
C ALA A 177 6.80 8.41 -12.98
N PRO A 178 7.80 7.98 -13.78
CA PRO A 178 8.56 6.79 -13.47
C PRO A 178 9.43 7.01 -12.24
N TYR A 179 9.63 5.95 -11.45
CA TYR A 179 10.44 5.97 -10.22
C TYR A 179 10.01 7.13 -9.30
N CYS A 180 8.74 7.14 -8.90
CA CYS A 180 8.21 8.09 -7.93
C CYS A 180 7.60 7.32 -6.75
N PHE A 181 7.50 8.01 -5.61
CA PHE A 181 6.96 7.41 -4.40
C PHE A 181 5.49 6.99 -4.58
N ASP A 182 4.67 7.77 -5.27
CA ASP A 182 3.25 7.43 -5.49
C ASP A 182 3.09 6.10 -6.24
N THR A 183 3.94 5.86 -7.24
CA THR A 183 3.95 4.57 -7.94
C THR A 183 4.40 3.43 -7.02
N LEU A 184 5.42 3.66 -6.17
CA LEU A 184 5.81 2.68 -5.14
C LEU A 184 4.67 2.43 -4.15
N PHE A 185 3.94 3.47 -3.75
CA PHE A 185 2.81 3.36 -2.82
C PHE A 185 1.70 2.44 -3.38
N PHE A 186 1.33 2.63 -4.65
CA PHE A 186 0.37 1.76 -5.35
C PHE A 186 0.89 0.31 -5.49
N MET A 187 2.18 0.14 -5.79
CA MET A 187 2.81 -1.17 -5.86
C MET A 187 2.78 -1.88 -4.50
N LEU A 188 3.13 -1.18 -3.41
CA LEU A 188 3.11 -1.75 -2.06
C LEU A 188 1.70 -2.14 -1.63
N ILE A 189 0.69 -1.30 -1.85
CA ILE A 189 -0.72 -1.66 -1.56
C ILE A 189 -1.13 -2.93 -2.33
N THR A 190 -0.80 -3.00 -3.61
CA THR A 190 -1.08 -4.17 -4.44
C THR A 190 -0.38 -5.41 -3.88
N LEU A 191 0.92 -5.31 -3.58
CA LEU A 191 1.72 -6.40 -3.02
C LEU A 191 1.16 -6.90 -1.68
N PHE A 192 0.86 -6.00 -0.75
CA PHE A 192 0.26 -6.37 0.53
C PHE A 192 -1.11 -7.02 0.37
N CYS A 193 -1.96 -6.55 -0.55
CA CYS A 193 -3.26 -7.17 -0.79
C CYS A 193 -3.14 -8.63 -1.25
N TYR A 194 -2.19 -8.94 -2.13
CA TYR A 194 -1.93 -10.32 -2.56
C TYR A 194 -1.31 -11.16 -1.44
N TYR A 195 -0.31 -10.61 -0.74
CA TYR A 195 0.33 -11.29 0.38
C TYR A 195 -0.66 -11.66 1.48
N LEU A 196 -1.50 -10.70 1.89
CA LEU A 196 -2.50 -10.92 2.92
C LEU A 196 -3.51 -12.02 2.51
N LYS A 197 -3.89 -12.09 1.23
CA LYS A 197 -4.83 -13.11 0.71
C LYS A 197 -4.27 -14.52 0.80
N ASP A 198 -2.98 -14.67 0.56
CA ASP A 198 -2.33 -15.98 0.52
C ASP A 198 -1.82 -16.43 1.89
N THR A 199 -1.56 -15.49 2.79
CA THR A 199 -1.10 -15.76 4.16
C THR A 199 -2.24 -15.80 5.18
N GLU A 200 -3.49 -15.63 4.76
CA GLU A 200 -4.65 -15.82 5.63
C GLU A 200 -4.64 -17.26 6.17
N VAL A 201 -4.51 -17.39 7.50
CA VAL A 201 -4.67 -18.68 8.18
C VAL A 201 -6.13 -19.11 8.01
N LYS A 202 -6.37 -20.01 7.06
CA LYS A 202 -7.64 -20.72 6.95
C LYS A 202 -7.74 -21.60 8.20
N GLY A 203 -8.56 -21.19 9.16
CA GLY A 203 -8.84 -22.02 10.34
C GLY A 203 -9.20 -23.43 9.91
N VAL A 204 -8.44 -24.40 10.41
CA VAL A 204 -8.68 -25.85 10.24
C VAL A 204 -9.75 -26.26 11.23
#